data_AF-A0A6A5V2T8-F1
#
_entry.id   AF-A0A6A5V2T8-F1
#
_cell.length_a   1.000
_cell.length_b   1.000
_cell.length_c   1.000
_cell.angle_alpha   90.00
_cell.angle_beta   90.00
_cell.angle_gamma   90.00
#
_symmetry.space_group_name_H-M   'P 1'
#
loop_
_entity.id
_entity.type
_entity.pdbx_description
1 polymer ?
#
loop_
_entity_poly.entity_id
_entity_poly.type
_entity_poly.pdbx_seq_one_letter_code
_entity_poly.pdbx_strand_id
1 'polypeptide(L)'
;MSSLPRDGSQDFPAMQHAPAVQNSLLATDPLRNHSAATKLAVMRIAIKNGDRVNDVDCHPHIGNNEGRPLDACLNLSHMSKGIDVTENLPIIELLLQHGADPRLKSRSMSSTPHSTARFYAEQAPALTEKAAKFWNRVVELFHELIKIFERQEAESMDTEALEEVAVNKAATP
;
A
#
# COMPACT_ATOMS: atom_id res chain seq x y z
N MET A 1 -48.05 -24.22 39.68
CA MET A 1 -47.48 -24.20 38.32
C MET A 1 -48.05 -22.98 37.62
N SER A 2 -47.36 -21.84 37.74
CA SER A 2 -47.77 -20.57 37.15
C SER A 2 -46.98 -20.34 35.88
N SER A 3 -47.63 -20.40 34.72
CA SER A 3 -47.04 -20.16 33.42
C SER A 3 -47.36 -18.73 32.99
N LEU A 4 -46.32 -17.91 32.82
CA LEU A 4 -46.39 -16.56 32.26
C LEU A 4 -46.43 -16.64 30.71
N PRO A 5 -47.07 -15.68 30.02
CA PRO A 5 -46.99 -15.57 28.57
C PRO A 5 -45.69 -14.85 28.16
N ARG A 6 -44.98 -15.39 27.17
CA ARG A 6 -43.92 -14.68 26.43
C ARG A 6 -44.57 -13.89 25.30
N ASP A 7 -44.78 -12.61 25.52
CA ASP A 7 -44.81 -11.62 24.44
C ASP A 7 -43.41 -11.00 24.36
N GLY A 8 -42.89 -10.91 23.15
CA GLY A 8 -41.49 -10.61 22.89
C GLY A 8 -41.28 -10.27 21.42
N SER A 9 -42.15 -9.42 20.89
CA SER A 9 -41.91 -8.71 19.63
C SER A 9 -40.75 -7.74 19.84
N GLN A 10 -39.51 -8.22 19.69
CA GLN A 10 -38.35 -7.36 19.54
C GLN A 10 -38.28 -6.90 18.09
N ASP A 11 -38.81 -5.71 17.83
CA ASP A 11 -38.48 -4.93 16.65
C ASP A 11 -36.97 -4.66 16.64
N PHE A 12 -36.25 -5.38 15.79
CA PHE A 12 -34.86 -5.06 15.49
C PHE A 12 -34.84 -3.80 14.63
N PRO A 13 -34.12 -2.74 15.01
CA PRO A 13 -34.00 -1.56 14.18
C PRO A 13 -33.36 -1.96 12.84
N ALA A 14 -34.02 -1.60 11.74
CA ALA A 14 -33.51 -1.79 10.39
C ALA A 14 -32.08 -1.25 10.32
N MET A 15 -31.11 -2.16 10.17
CA MET A 15 -29.73 -1.80 9.91
C MET A 15 -29.74 -0.97 8.63
N GLN A 16 -29.56 0.34 8.79
CA GLN A 16 -29.24 1.25 7.70
C GLN A 16 -28.07 0.62 6.97
N HIS A 17 -28.29 0.26 5.70
CA HIS A 17 -27.24 -0.24 4.82
C HIS A 17 -26.07 0.74 4.89
N ALA A 18 -24.99 0.33 5.55
CA ALA A 18 -23.72 1.03 5.43
C ALA A 18 -23.46 1.21 3.92
N PRO A 19 -23.03 2.41 3.48
CA PRO A 19 -22.71 2.61 2.08
C PRO A 19 -21.78 1.50 1.66
N ALA A 20 -22.11 0.82 0.55
CA ALA A 20 -21.25 -0.21 -0.02
C ALA A 20 -19.85 0.37 -0.10
N VAL A 21 -18.96 -0.07 0.80
CA VAL A 21 -17.56 0.36 0.78
C VAL A 21 -17.09 -0.05 -0.59
N GLN A 22 -16.89 0.92 -1.48
CA GLN A 22 -16.27 0.65 -2.78
C GLN A 22 -14.92 0.05 -2.44
N ASN A 23 -14.83 -1.27 -2.59
CA ASN A 23 -13.63 -2.01 -2.31
C ASN A 23 -12.58 -1.48 -3.27
N SER A 24 -11.51 -0.89 -2.72
CA SER A 24 -10.37 -0.47 -3.52
C SER A 24 -9.91 -1.66 -4.36
N LEU A 25 -9.80 -1.47 -5.66
CA LEU A 25 -9.29 -2.51 -6.56
C LEU A 25 -7.77 -2.65 -6.43
N LEU A 26 -7.13 -1.78 -5.65
CA LEU A 26 -5.78 -1.97 -5.14
C LEU A 26 -5.71 -2.95 -3.96
N ALA A 27 -6.85 -3.44 -3.45
CA ALA A 27 -6.86 -4.57 -2.51
C ALA A 27 -6.16 -5.77 -3.15
N THR A 28 -5.35 -6.43 -2.36
CA THR A 28 -4.27 -7.30 -2.86
C THR A 28 -4.67 -8.78 -2.84
N ASP A 29 -5.54 -9.16 -1.90
CA ASP A 29 -6.16 -10.49 -1.80
C ASP A 29 -6.88 -10.93 -3.10
N PRO A 30 -7.71 -10.13 -3.78
CA PRO A 30 -8.35 -10.53 -5.04
C PRO A 30 -7.37 -10.68 -6.21
N LEU A 31 -6.14 -10.15 -6.09
CA LEU A 31 -5.14 -10.15 -7.16
C LEU A 31 -4.04 -11.22 -6.97
N ARG A 32 -3.97 -11.85 -5.79
CA ARG A 32 -2.88 -12.74 -5.36
C ARG A 32 -2.50 -13.83 -6.39
N ASN A 33 -3.50 -14.44 -7.03
CA ASN A 33 -3.35 -15.58 -7.94
C ASN A 33 -3.36 -15.23 -9.43
N HIS A 34 -3.36 -13.95 -9.76
CA HIS A 34 -3.41 -13.51 -11.14
C HIS A 34 -2.02 -13.28 -11.73
N SER A 35 -1.91 -13.38 -13.06
CA SER A 35 -0.68 -13.06 -13.78
C SER A 35 -0.30 -11.59 -13.57
N ALA A 36 0.99 -11.26 -13.72
CA ALA A 36 1.45 -9.88 -13.64
C ALA A 36 0.70 -8.94 -14.61
N ALA A 37 0.36 -9.42 -15.80
CA ALA A 37 -0.42 -8.65 -16.78
C ALA A 37 -1.82 -8.28 -16.28
N THR A 38 -2.52 -9.24 -15.67
CA THR A 38 -3.85 -8.99 -15.09
C THR A 38 -3.75 -8.05 -13.89
N LYS A 39 -2.78 -8.28 -12.99
CA LYS A 39 -2.52 -7.39 -11.85
C LYS A 39 -2.28 -5.95 -12.30
N LEU A 40 -1.42 -5.76 -13.30
CA LEU A 40 -1.16 -4.45 -13.90
C LEU A 40 -2.42 -3.78 -14.46
N ALA A 41 -3.21 -4.52 -15.24
CA ALA A 41 -4.43 -3.97 -15.85
C ALA A 41 -5.41 -3.51 -14.77
N VAL A 42 -5.61 -4.31 -13.73
CA VAL A 42 -6.51 -3.96 -12.62
C VAL A 42 -5.97 -2.75 -11.84
N MET A 43 -4.68 -2.73 -11.50
CA MET A 43 -4.09 -1.58 -10.77
C MET A 43 -4.16 -0.29 -11.56
N ARG A 44 -3.98 -0.33 -12.89
CA ARG A 44 -4.16 0.86 -13.74
C ARG A 44 -5.58 1.38 -13.70
N ILE A 45 -6.58 0.49 -13.72
CA ILE A 45 -7.99 0.86 -13.63
C ILE A 45 -8.28 1.45 -12.24
N ALA A 46 -7.79 0.80 -11.18
CA ALA A 46 -7.94 1.23 -9.80
C ALA A 46 -7.42 2.67 -9.57
N ILE A 47 -6.16 2.91 -9.96
CA ILE A 47 -5.53 4.23 -9.85
C ILE A 47 -6.29 5.27 -10.69
N LYS A 48 -6.72 4.91 -11.90
CA LYS A 48 -7.52 5.79 -12.77
C LYS A 48 -8.87 6.17 -12.13
N ASN A 49 -9.46 5.29 -11.34
CA ASN A 49 -10.72 5.52 -10.64
C ASN A 49 -10.54 6.32 -9.33
N GLY A 50 -9.31 6.68 -8.97
CA GLY A 50 -9.01 7.48 -7.78
C GLY A 50 -8.54 6.68 -6.57
N ASP A 51 -8.29 5.37 -6.71
CA ASP A 51 -7.74 4.58 -5.62
C ASP A 51 -6.33 5.08 -5.27
N ARG A 52 -6.06 5.22 -3.97
CA ARG A 52 -4.78 5.74 -3.49
C ARG A 52 -3.78 4.62 -3.29
N VAL A 53 -2.60 4.75 -3.91
CA VAL A 53 -1.50 3.78 -3.82
C VAL A 53 -0.88 3.66 -2.42
N ASN A 54 -1.17 4.63 -1.56
CA ASN A 54 -0.74 4.68 -0.16
C ASN A 54 -1.91 4.44 0.82
N ASP A 55 -3.05 3.95 0.37
CA ASP A 55 -4.06 3.51 1.34
C ASP A 55 -3.72 2.10 1.84
N VAL A 56 -3.95 1.88 3.13
CA VAL A 56 -3.80 0.55 3.73
C VAL A 56 -5.04 -0.26 3.36
N ASP A 57 -4.84 -1.51 2.98
CA ASP A 57 -5.94 -2.44 2.79
C ASP A 57 -6.75 -2.54 4.09
N CYS A 58 -8.01 -2.11 4.02
CA CYS A 58 -8.91 -2.07 5.16
C CYS A 58 -9.73 -3.36 5.32
N HIS A 59 -9.52 -4.35 4.44
CA HIS A 59 -10.28 -5.58 4.51
C HIS A 59 -9.97 -6.38 5.80
N PRO A 60 -10.99 -6.64 6.65
CA PRO A 60 -10.80 -7.32 7.93
C PRO A 60 -10.68 -8.84 7.74
N HIS A 61 -9.83 -9.30 6.84
CA HIS A 61 -9.52 -10.73 6.73
C HIS A 61 -8.46 -11.10 7.76
N ILE A 62 -8.88 -11.89 8.75
CA ILE A 62 -8.00 -12.48 9.77
C ILE A 62 -6.90 -13.28 9.04
N GLY A 63 -5.66 -12.80 9.14
CA GLY A 63 -4.48 -13.44 8.56
C GLY A 63 -3.94 -12.85 7.25
N ASN A 64 -4.66 -11.93 6.60
CA ASN A 64 -4.29 -11.35 5.29
C ASN A 64 -4.40 -9.81 5.27
N ASN A 65 -3.96 -9.12 6.32
CA ASN A 65 -3.78 -7.66 6.29
C ASN A 65 -2.50 -7.35 5.48
N GLU A 66 -2.59 -7.38 4.16
CA GLU A 66 -1.44 -7.28 3.23
C GLU A 66 -0.74 -5.91 3.23
N GLY A 67 -1.21 -4.97 4.05
CA GLY A 67 -0.61 -3.65 4.17
C GLY A 67 -1.00 -2.76 3.00
N ARG A 68 -0.03 -2.07 2.42
CA ARG A 68 -0.21 -1.21 1.26
C ARG A 68 -0.01 -2.03 -0.02
N PRO A 69 -0.50 -1.56 -1.18
CA PRO A 69 -0.29 -2.24 -2.46
C PRO A 69 1.18 -2.58 -2.74
N LEU A 70 2.11 -1.73 -2.31
CA LEU A 70 3.55 -1.95 -2.46
C LEU A 70 4.08 -3.09 -1.58
N ASP A 71 3.52 -3.28 -0.38
CA ASP A 71 3.92 -4.37 0.54
C ASP A 71 3.59 -5.75 -0.06
N ALA A 72 2.39 -5.89 -0.64
CA ALA A 72 1.95 -7.14 -1.26
C ALA A 72 2.83 -7.55 -2.46
N CYS A 73 3.42 -6.59 -3.17
CA CYS A 73 4.30 -6.87 -4.30
C CYS A 73 5.63 -7.51 -3.88
N LEU A 74 6.05 -7.32 -2.63
CA LEU A 74 7.35 -7.79 -2.11
C LEU A 74 7.25 -9.06 -1.28
N ASN A 75 6.04 -9.49 -0.91
CA ASN A 75 5.87 -10.57 0.06
C ASN A 75 5.95 -11.97 -0.58
N LEU A 76 7.06 -12.66 -0.33
CA LEU A 76 7.39 -13.99 -0.88
C LEU A 76 6.53 -15.13 -0.31
N SER A 77 6.03 -15.02 0.92
CA SER A 77 5.40 -16.16 1.62
C SER A 77 3.94 -16.41 1.24
N HIS A 78 3.29 -15.45 0.59
CA HIS A 78 1.85 -15.52 0.28
C HIS A 78 1.55 -15.55 -1.23
N MET A 79 2.56 -15.36 -2.07
CA MET A 79 2.45 -15.61 -3.51
C MET A 79 2.40 -17.12 -3.69
N SER A 80 1.23 -17.61 -4.11
CA SER A 80 0.93 -19.03 -4.29
C SER A 80 2.05 -19.79 -4.98
N LYS A 81 2.22 -21.07 -4.59
CA LYS A 81 3.20 -22.00 -5.15
C LYS A 81 3.28 -21.84 -6.68
N GLY A 82 4.37 -21.25 -7.17
CA GLY A 82 4.65 -21.12 -8.61
C GLY A 82 4.64 -19.72 -9.20
N ILE A 83 4.31 -18.65 -8.46
CA ILE A 83 4.46 -17.28 -8.97
C ILE A 83 5.85 -16.75 -8.63
N ASP A 84 6.59 -16.35 -9.66
CA ASP A 84 7.91 -15.75 -9.52
C ASP A 84 7.77 -14.27 -9.13
N VAL A 85 8.28 -13.90 -7.95
CA VAL A 85 8.25 -12.51 -7.45
C VAL A 85 8.84 -11.51 -8.44
N THR A 86 9.78 -11.95 -9.28
CA THR A 86 10.43 -11.08 -10.26
C THR A 86 9.47 -10.59 -11.33
N GLU A 87 8.32 -11.24 -11.52
CA GLU A 87 7.25 -10.78 -12.42
C GLU A 87 6.50 -9.55 -11.89
N ASN A 88 6.62 -9.23 -10.60
CA ASN A 88 5.99 -8.05 -10.02
C ASN A 88 6.73 -6.74 -10.32
N LEU A 89 7.92 -6.78 -10.93
CA LEU A 89 8.72 -5.58 -11.18
C LEU A 89 7.93 -4.45 -11.89
N PRO A 90 7.16 -4.72 -12.97
CA PRO A 90 6.38 -3.67 -13.63
C PRO A 90 5.27 -3.09 -12.75
N ILE A 91 4.76 -3.88 -11.80
CA ILE A 91 3.73 -3.45 -10.86
C ILE A 91 4.34 -2.50 -9.83
N ILE A 92 5.53 -2.85 -9.32
CA ILE A 92 6.30 -1.99 -8.40
C ILE A 92 6.58 -0.66 -9.09
N GLU A 93 7.09 -0.67 -10.33
CA GLU A 93 7.34 0.55 -11.09
C GLU A 93 6.08 1.40 -11.28
N LEU A 94 4.93 0.79 -11.59
CA LEU A 94 3.65 1.48 -11.70
C LEU A 94 3.27 2.18 -10.38
N LEU A 95 3.35 1.46 -9.25
CA LEU A 95 3.00 2.02 -7.95
C LEU A 95 3.91 3.19 -7.57
N LEU A 96 5.22 3.05 -7.79
CA LEU A 96 6.20 4.11 -7.53
C LEU A 96 5.96 5.35 -8.40
N GLN A 97 5.64 5.17 -9.69
CA GLN A 97 5.28 6.27 -10.60
C GLN A 97 4.06 7.06 -10.12
N HIS A 98 3.15 6.41 -9.41
CA HIS A 98 1.95 7.03 -8.84
C HIS A 98 2.11 7.47 -7.38
N GLY A 99 3.34 7.50 -6.86
CA GLY A 99 3.66 8.07 -5.55
C GLY A 99 3.56 7.08 -4.38
N ALA A 100 3.63 5.77 -4.63
CA ALA A 100 3.73 4.80 -3.54
C ALA A 100 5.02 5.04 -2.76
N ASP A 101 4.92 5.25 -1.44
CA ASP A 101 6.07 5.60 -0.61
C ASP A 101 6.68 4.34 0.04
N PRO A 102 7.92 3.95 -0.32
CA PRO A 102 8.59 2.75 0.19
C PRO A 102 9.07 2.90 1.64
N ARG A 103 8.95 4.09 2.24
CA ARG A 103 9.26 4.37 3.66
C ARG A 103 8.09 4.05 4.58
N LEU A 104 6.88 3.93 4.03
CA LEU A 104 5.69 3.69 4.83
C LEU A 104 5.64 2.24 5.31
N LYS A 105 5.45 2.05 6.60
CA LYS A 105 5.33 0.73 7.20
C LYS A 105 4.00 0.08 6.81
N SER A 106 4.05 -1.23 6.60
CA SER A 106 2.85 -2.06 6.54
C SER A 106 2.14 -2.11 7.88
N ARG A 107 0.85 -2.45 7.87
CA ARG A 107 0.10 -2.79 9.09
C ARG A 107 0.56 -4.12 9.70
N SER A 108 0.97 -5.07 8.86
CA SER A 108 1.31 -6.44 9.27
C SER A 108 2.80 -6.69 9.41
N MET A 109 3.65 -5.86 8.79
CA MET A 109 5.11 -5.95 8.90
C MET A 109 5.68 -4.82 9.74
N SER A 110 6.64 -5.14 10.60
CA SER A 110 7.40 -4.13 11.34
C SER A 110 8.43 -3.39 10.46
N SER A 111 8.73 -3.94 9.28
CA SER A 111 9.64 -3.41 8.27
C SER A 111 8.90 -2.56 7.22
N THR A 112 9.63 -1.60 6.64
CA THR A 112 9.19 -0.85 5.44
C THR A 112 9.48 -1.66 4.17
N PRO A 113 8.76 -1.41 3.05
CA PRO A 113 9.13 -1.95 1.74
C PRO A 113 10.61 -1.79 1.41
N HIS A 114 11.19 -0.61 1.70
CA HIS A 114 12.61 -0.34 1.50
C HIS A 114 13.53 -1.26 2.30
N SER A 115 13.28 -1.41 3.60
CA SER A 115 14.08 -2.29 4.46
C SER A 115 13.94 -3.77 4.06
N THR A 116 12.75 -4.21 3.64
CA THR A 116 12.51 -5.56 3.14
C THR A 116 13.29 -5.82 1.86
N ALA A 117 13.25 -4.91 0.88
CA ALA A 117 14.00 -5.05 -0.36
C ALA A 117 15.52 -5.09 -0.12
N ARG A 118 16.02 -4.25 0.79
CA ARG A 118 17.44 -4.27 1.19
C ARG A 118 17.86 -5.60 1.79
N PHE A 119 17.06 -6.14 2.71
CA PHE A 119 17.34 -7.44 3.33
C PHE A 119 17.50 -8.53 2.25
N TYR A 120 16.60 -8.62 1.28
CA TYR A 120 16.70 -9.62 0.22
C TYR A 120 17.83 -9.33 -0.78
N ALA A 121 18.16 -8.07 -1.06
CA ALA A 121 19.31 -7.71 -1.87
C ALA A 121 20.64 -8.08 -1.19
N GLU A 122 20.75 -7.94 0.14
CA GLU A 122 21.92 -8.35 0.91
C GLU A 122 22.07 -9.88 0.92
N GLN A 123 20.95 -10.61 0.89
CA GLN A 123 20.94 -12.07 0.74
C GLN A 123 21.07 -12.56 -0.72
N ALA A 124 21.10 -11.63 -1.70
CA ALA A 124 21.15 -11.95 -3.12
C ALA A 124 22.28 -12.91 -3.55
N PRO A 125 23.48 -12.91 -2.94
CA PRO A 125 24.52 -13.88 -3.28
C PRO A 125 24.13 -15.34 -3.03
N ALA A 126 23.12 -15.60 -2.18
CA ALA A 126 22.57 -16.92 -1.93
C ALA A 126 21.33 -17.24 -2.81
N LEU A 127 20.88 -16.30 -3.63
CA LEU A 127 19.73 -16.43 -4.53
C LEU A 127 20.16 -16.72 -5.97
N THR A 128 19.17 -16.96 -6.84
CA THR A 128 19.41 -17.05 -8.28
C THR A 128 19.82 -15.69 -8.85
N GLU A 129 20.58 -15.67 -9.96
CA GLU A 129 20.98 -14.43 -10.64
C GLU A 129 19.77 -13.55 -10.99
N LYS A 130 18.66 -14.18 -11.40
CA LYS A 130 17.39 -13.49 -11.71
C LYS A 130 16.84 -12.75 -10.49
N ALA A 131 16.79 -13.43 -9.34
CA ALA A 131 16.31 -12.83 -8.10
C ALA A 131 17.27 -11.74 -7.58
N ALA A 132 18.58 -11.94 -7.71
CA ALA A 132 19.58 -10.93 -7.36
C ALA A 132 19.40 -9.63 -8.16
N LYS A 133 19.26 -9.76 -9.50
CA LYS A 133 18.98 -8.62 -10.39
C LYS A 133 17.69 -7.90 -10.01
N PHE A 134 16.64 -8.65 -9.71
CA PHE A 134 15.37 -8.09 -9.27
C PHE A 134 15.49 -7.28 -7.98
N TRP A 135 16.05 -7.85 -6.91
CA TRP A 135 16.13 -7.16 -5.62
C TRP A 135 17.03 -5.94 -5.66
N ASN A 136 18.16 -6.01 -6.37
CA ASN A 136 19.03 -4.86 -6.59
C ASN A 136 18.29 -3.73 -7.32
N ARG A 137 17.52 -4.07 -8.37
CA ARG A 137 16.74 -3.07 -9.11
C ARG A 137 15.66 -2.43 -8.25
N VAL A 138 14.96 -3.19 -7.42
CA VAL A 138 13.95 -2.66 -6.50
C VAL A 138 14.57 -1.70 -5.47
N VAL A 139 15.74 -2.04 -4.92
CA VAL A 139 16.46 -1.15 -3.99
C VAL A 139 16.89 0.15 -4.66
N GLU A 140 17.39 0.10 -5.89
CA GLU A 140 17.74 1.30 -6.68
C GLU A 140 16.52 2.21 -6.87
N LEU A 141 15.40 1.65 -7.33
CA LEU A 141 14.15 2.38 -7.54
C LEU A 141 13.67 3.07 -6.25
N PHE A 142 13.73 2.37 -5.12
CA PHE A 142 13.35 2.94 -3.83
C PHE A 142 14.29 4.06 -3.39
N HIS A 143 15.61 3.90 -3.55
CA HIS A 143 16.56 4.97 -3.23
C HIS A 143 16.36 6.22 -4.08
N GLU A 144 16.09 6.06 -5.38
CA GLU A 144 15.80 7.17 -6.28
C GLU A 144 14.55 7.92 -5.82
N LEU A 145 13.47 7.20 -5.52
CA LEU A 145 12.21 7.81 -5.12
C LEU A 145 12.29 8.48 -3.74
N ILE A 146 13.00 7.88 -2.77
CA ILE A 146 13.20 8.48 -1.45
C ILE A 146 13.92 9.82 -1.58
N LYS A 147 14.97 9.91 -2.40
CA LYS A 147 15.68 11.18 -2.65
C LYS A 147 14.77 12.25 -3.27
N ILE A 148 13.82 11.85 -4.11
CA ILE A 148 12.83 12.77 -4.69
C ILE A 148 11.93 13.30 -3.58
N PHE A 149 11.42 12.43 -2.71
CA PHE A 149 10.57 12.86 -1.58
C PHE A 149 11.32 13.77 -0.61
N GLU A 150 12.56 13.43 -0.24
CA GLU A 150 13.38 14.28 0.64
C GLU A 150 13.61 15.68 0.05
N ARG A 151 13.80 15.77 -1.27
CA ARG A 151 13.92 17.06 -1.96
C ARG A 151 12.61 17.84 -1.94
N GLN A 152 11.49 17.18 -2.24
CA GLN A 152 10.17 17.82 -2.21
C GLN A 152 9.80 18.31 -0.81
N GLU A 153 10.12 17.52 0.22
CA GLU A 153 9.95 17.89 1.63
C GLU A 153 10.79 19.14 1.95
N ALA A 154 12.07 19.18 1.56
CA ALA A 154 12.93 20.34 1.76
C ALA A 154 12.41 21.60 1.04
N GLU A 155 12.00 21.49 -0.22
CA GLU A 155 11.44 22.60 -1.01
C GLU A 155 10.12 23.13 -0.41
N SER A 156 9.28 22.24 0.15
CA SER A 156 8.04 22.64 0.81
C SER A 156 8.28 23.43 2.11
N MET A 157 9.28 23.04 2.90
CA MET A 157 9.66 23.73 4.14
C MET A 157 10.21 25.14 3.87
N ASP A 158 11.00 25.29 2.81
CA ASP A 158 11.51 26.61 2.40
C ASP A 158 10.38 27.54 1.92
N THR A 159 9.36 26.99 1.29
CA THR A 159 8.20 27.76 0.79
C THR A 159 7.29 28.22 1.94
N GLU A 160 6.98 27.34 2.90
CA GLU A 160 6.21 27.70 4.10
C GLU A 160 6.92 28.74 4.97
N ALA A 161 8.26 28.64 5.11
CA ALA A 161 9.04 29.63 5.84
C ALA A 161 9.00 31.02 5.18
N LEU A 162 8.94 31.08 3.85
CA LEU A 162 8.80 32.34 3.11
C LEU A 162 7.39 32.94 3.23
N GLU A 163 6.34 32.11 3.23
CA GLU A 163 4.97 32.56 3.45
C GLU A 163 4.76 33.10 4.88
N GLU A 164 5.30 32.44 5.91
CA GLU A 164 5.19 32.89 7.30
C GLU A 164 5.88 34.25 7.51
N VAL A 165 7.05 34.48 6.88
CA VAL A 165 7.74 35.78 6.92
C VAL A 165 6.94 36.88 6.20
N ALA A 166 6.27 36.55 5.08
CA ALA A 166 5.45 37.50 4.35
C ALA A 166 4.19 37.91 5.14
N VAL A 167 3.53 36.96 5.79
CA VAL A 167 2.36 37.22 6.67
C VAL A 167 2.77 38.09 7.86
N ASN A 168 3.90 37.80 8.50
CA ASN A 168 4.37 38.58 9.66
C ASN A 168 4.80 40.02 9.28
N LYS A 169 5.36 40.23 8.09
CA LYS A 169 5.66 41.59 7.59
C LYS A 169 4.40 42.38 7.23
N ALA A 170 3.34 41.72 6.79
CA ALA A 170 2.06 42.38 6.48
C ALA A 170 1.24 42.72 7.74
N ALA A 171 1.55 42.10 8.89
CA ALA A 171 0.83 42.28 10.15
C ALA A 171 1.42 43.34 11.10
N THR A 172 2.51 44.02 10.73
CA THR A 172 3.13 45.08 11.54
C THR A 172 2.77 46.45 10.95
N PRO A 173 1.92 47.27 11.59
CA PRO A 173 1.54 48.61 11.10
C PRO A 173 2.67 49.65 11.22
#